data_AF-A0A661ZVU1-F1
#
_entry.id   AF-A0A661ZVU1-F1
#
_cell.length_a   1.000
_cell.length_b   1.000
_cell.length_c   1.000
_cell.angle_alpha   90.00
_cell.angle_beta   90.00
_cell.angle_gamma   90.00
#
_symmetry.space_group_name_H-M   'P 1'
#
loop_
_entity.id
_entity.type
_entity.pdbx_description
1 polymer ?
#
loop_
_entity_poly.entity_id
_entity_poly.type
_entity_poly.pdbx_seq_one_letter_code
_entity_poly.pdbx_strand_id
1 'polypeptide(L)'
;MEKEIINYIKMIMDIEKENSICYTAYDIKELLQNNYTKSDLSGISKILKSKWGLKPSENSNGYSRYFLCSDGTTRFEKAKGRYYEFTKTFIKKYFDDFDDI
;
A
#
# COMPACT_ATOMS: atom_id res chain seq x y z
N MET A 1 12.04 -0.58 -3.52
CA MET A 1 10.71 -1.24 -3.51
C MET A 1 9.98 -0.94 -2.21
N GLU A 2 10.53 -1.24 -1.03
CA GLU A 2 9.89 -0.92 0.26
C GLU A 2 9.60 0.58 0.42
N LYS A 3 10.61 1.44 0.22
CA LYS A 3 10.45 2.90 0.22
C LYS A 3 9.37 3.38 -0.75
N GLU A 4 9.36 2.89 -1.99
CA GLU A 4 8.34 3.22 -2.98
C GLU A 4 6.92 2.86 -2.52
N ILE A 5 6.71 1.66 -1.97
CA ILE A 5 5.40 1.24 -1.46
C ILE A 5 4.93 2.20 -0.35
N ILE A 6 5.80 2.51 0.62
CA ILE A 6 5.48 3.43 1.71
C ILE A 6 5.19 4.83 1.17
N ASN A 7 5.98 5.33 0.23
CA ASN A 7 5.81 6.65 -0.38
C ASN A 7 4.45 6.80 -1.07
N TYR A 8 4.06 5.84 -1.93
CA TYR A 8 2.77 5.92 -2.62
C TYR A 8 1.60 5.79 -1.64
N ILE A 9 1.69 4.86 -0.68
CA ILE A 9 0.65 4.70 0.33
C ILE A 9 0.50 5.99 1.15
N LYS A 10 1.61 6.57 1.61
CA LYS A 10 1.62 7.83 2.35
C LYS A 10 1.01 8.97 1.53
N MET A 11 1.41 9.11 0.27
CA MET A 11 0.87 10.14 -0.63
C MET A 11 -0.65 10.02 -0.76
N ILE A 12 -1.17 8.81 -1.00
CA ILE A 12 -2.61 8.58 -1.10
C ILE A 12 -3.31 8.89 0.24
N MET A 13 -2.75 8.46 1.36
CA MET A 13 -3.31 8.75 2.70
C MET A 13 -3.34 10.26 3.00
N ASP A 14 -2.32 11.00 2.58
CA ASP A 14 -2.24 12.45 2.77
C ASP A 14 -3.28 13.19 1.90
N ILE A 15 -3.48 12.76 0.64
CA ILE A 15 -4.48 13.33 -0.28
C ILE A 15 -5.91 13.07 0.21
N GLU A 16 -6.22 11.81 0.53
CA GLU A 16 -7.56 11.36 0.95
C GLU A 16 -7.86 11.69 2.42
N LYS A 17 -6.84 12.13 3.18
CA LYS A 17 -6.90 12.40 4.63
C LYS A 17 -7.31 11.18 5.47
N GLU A 18 -7.08 9.98 4.94
CA GLU A 18 -7.44 8.72 5.60
C GLU A 18 -6.41 8.30 6.65
N ASN A 19 -6.87 7.68 7.75
CA ASN A 19 -5.99 7.19 8.82
C ASN A 19 -5.45 5.78 8.56
N SER A 20 -6.14 5.02 7.72
CA SER A 20 -5.65 3.74 7.21
C SER A 20 -6.15 3.49 5.79
N ILE A 21 -5.39 2.72 5.02
CA ILE A 21 -5.80 2.23 3.70
C ILE A 21 -5.55 0.73 3.59
N CYS A 22 -6.30 0.09 2.71
CA CYS A 22 -6.29 -1.36 2.56
C CYS A 22 -5.86 -1.74 1.15
N TYR A 23 -4.91 -2.68 1.07
CA TYR A 23 -4.47 -3.24 -0.20
C TYR A 23 -4.10 -4.71 -0.07
N THR A 24 -4.46 -5.51 -1.06
CA THR A 24 -3.87 -6.82 -1.28
C THR A 24 -2.45 -6.68 -1.87
N ALA A 25 -1.67 -7.77 -1.86
CA ALA A 25 -0.36 -7.78 -2.50
C ALA A 25 -0.45 -7.50 -4.01
N TYR A 26 -1.55 -7.89 -4.65
CA TYR A 26 -1.80 -7.61 -6.05
C TYR A 26 -2.08 -6.12 -6.29
N ASP A 27 -2.84 -5.48 -5.40
CA ASP A 27 -3.14 -4.06 -5.56
C ASP A 27 -1.89 -3.19 -5.42
N ILE A 28 -0.97 -3.57 -4.53
CA ILE A 28 0.33 -2.92 -4.39
C ILE A 28 1.17 -3.11 -5.65
N LYS A 29 1.12 -4.30 -6.26
CA LYS A 29 1.80 -4.55 -7.53
C LYS A 29 1.28 -3.61 -8.62
N GLU A 30 -0.04 -3.51 -8.76
CA GLU A 30 -0.65 -2.60 -9.74
C GLU A 30 -0.32 -1.13 -9.43
N LEU A 31 -0.34 -0.73 -8.15
CA LEU A 31 0.07 0.60 -7.72
C LEU A 31 1.50 0.91 -8.15
N LEU A 32 2.44 -0.01 -7.94
CA LEU A 32 3.84 0.18 -8.35
C LEU A 32 4.00 0.19 -9.87
N GLN A 33 3.32 -0.71 -10.59
CA GLN A 33 3.41 -0.79 -12.05
C GLN A 33 2.85 0.46 -12.74
N ASN A 34 1.74 1.00 -12.24
CA ASN A 34 1.14 2.23 -12.74
C ASN A 34 2.03 3.46 -12.53
N ASN A 35 2.96 3.39 -11.58
CA ASN A 35 3.96 4.41 -11.31
C ASN A 35 5.37 3.99 -11.76
N TYR A 36 5.46 3.19 -12.83
CA TYR A 36 6.70 2.80 -13.53
C TYR A 36 7.73 2.02 -12.68
N THR A 37 7.33 1.51 -11.52
CA THR A 37 8.18 0.67 -10.68
C THR A 37 7.99 -0.80 -11.03
N LYS A 38 9.02 -1.42 -11.63
CA LYS A 38 9.05 -2.87 -11.87
C LYS A 38 8.94 -3.61 -10.53
N SER A 39 7.92 -4.43 -10.40
CA SER A 39 7.65 -5.16 -9.16
C SER A 39 7.16 -6.57 -9.44
N ASP A 40 7.55 -7.49 -8.56
CA ASP A 40 7.16 -8.89 -8.60
C ASP A 40 6.26 -9.22 -7.41
N LEU A 41 5.22 -10.03 -7.64
CA LEU A 41 4.22 -10.34 -6.62
C LEU A 41 4.81 -11.15 -5.47
N SER A 42 5.80 -12.02 -5.74
CA SER A 42 6.46 -12.80 -4.70
C SER A 42 7.32 -11.90 -3.81
N GLY A 43 8.03 -10.94 -4.41
CA GLY A 43 8.80 -9.92 -3.71
C GLY A 43 7.94 -9.05 -2.80
N ILE A 44 6.82 -8.55 -3.31
CA ILE A 44 5.84 -7.78 -2.53
C ILE A 44 5.30 -8.64 -1.39
N SER A 45 4.86 -9.86 -1.66
CA SER A 45 4.31 -10.76 -0.64
C SER A 45 5.32 -11.05 0.48
N LYS A 46 6.61 -11.19 0.14
CA LYS A 46 7.71 -11.37 1.11
C LYS A 46 7.94 -10.13 1.95
N ILE A 47 7.88 -8.93 1.35
CA ILE A 47 7.96 -7.66 2.08
C ILE A 47 6.83 -7.57 3.11
N LEU A 48 5.57 -7.72 2.66
CA LEU A 48 4.40 -7.57 3.52
C LEU A 48 4.42 -8.54 4.69
N LYS A 49 4.65 -9.83 4.41
CA LYS A 49 4.55 -10.89 5.43
C LYS A 49 5.82 -11.04 6.26
N SER A 50 6.98 -11.12 5.61
CA SER A 50 8.23 -11.53 6.29
C SER A 50 9.02 -10.35 6.81
N LYS A 51 9.07 -9.23 6.08
CA LYS A 51 9.81 -8.04 6.53
C LYS A 51 8.95 -7.16 7.45
N TRP A 52 7.72 -6.89 7.04
CA TRP A 52 6.83 -5.98 7.76
C TRP A 52 5.93 -6.68 8.78
N GLY A 53 5.85 -8.01 8.74
CA GLY A 53 5.07 -8.79 9.70
C GLY A 53 3.55 -8.59 9.59
N LEU A 54 3.07 -8.04 8.48
CA LEU A 54 1.65 -7.77 8.27
C LEU A 54 0.89 -9.07 8.03
N LYS A 55 -0.29 -9.17 8.64
CA LYS A 55 -1.22 -10.27 8.43
C LYS A 55 -2.34 -9.80 7.50
N PRO A 56 -2.70 -10.57 6.47
CA PRO A 56 -3.87 -10.25 5.68
C PRO A 56 -5.14 -10.45 6.50
N SER A 57 -6.25 -9.83 6.09
CA SER A 57 -7.56 -10.06 6.68
C SER A 57 -7.91 -11.56 6.64
N GLU A 58 -8.53 -12.06 7.72
CA GLU A 58 -8.84 -13.50 7.89
C GLU A 58 -9.73 -14.02 6.75
N ASN A 59 -10.70 -13.21 6.35
CA ASN A 59 -11.65 -13.50 5.28
C ASN A 59 -11.50 -12.51 4.12
N SER A 60 -12.07 -12.89 2.97
CA SER A 60 -12.21 -12.00 1.81
C SER A 60 -13.25 -10.92 2.12
N ASN A 61 -12.79 -9.86 2.76
CA ASN A 61 -13.62 -8.76 3.23
C ASN A 61 -13.70 -7.66 2.18
N GLY A 62 -14.77 -6.85 2.25
CA GLY A 62 -14.88 -5.63 1.47
C GLY A 62 -13.92 -4.57 1.97
N TYR A 63 -13.29 -3.83 1.06
CA TYR A 63 -12.42 -2.70 1.38
C TYR A 63 -12.53 -1.61 0.31
N SER A 64 -12.13 -0.39 0.67
CA SER A 64 -11.95 0.69 -0.29
C SER A 64 -10.51 0.61 -0.82
N ARG A 65 -10.38 0.38 -2.12
CA ARG A 65 -9.11 0.38 -2.82
C ARG A 65 -8.89 1.74 -3.47
N TYR A 66 -7.75 2.35 -3.22
CA TYR A 66 -7.41 3.67 -3.80
C TYR A 66 -6.40 3.52 -4.94
N PHE A 67 -6.45 4.45 -5.89
CA PHE A 67 -5.54 4.56 -7.02
C PHE A 67 -4.97 5.96 -7.09
N LEU A 68 -3.69 6.06 -7.45
CA LEU A 68 -3.07 7.33 -7.82
C LEU A 68 -3.15 7.49 -9.34
N CYS A 69 -3.79 8.57 -9.80
CA CYS A 69 -3.88 8.93 -11.21
C CYS A 69 -2.66 9.75 -11.63
N SER A 70 -2.35 9.75 -12.94
CA SER A 70 -1.20 10.46 -13.50
C SER A 70 -1.28 11.99 -13.37
N ASP A 71 -2.48 12.52 -13.15
CA ASP A 71 -2.75 13.94 -12.87
C ASP A 71 -2.55 14.31 -11.38
N GLY A 72 -2.11 13.37 -10.55
CA GLY A 72 -1.92 13.55 -9.12
C GLY A 72 -3.21 13.47 -8.30
N THR A 73 -4.35 13.22 -8.93
CA THR A 73 -5.61 12.95 -8.23
C THR A 73 -5.67 11.50 -7.77
N THR A 74 -6.58 11.23 -6.86
CA THR A 74 -6.86 9.90 -6.34
C THR A 74 -8.28 9.49 -6.69
N ARG A 75 -8.46 8.19 -6.94
CA ARG A 75 -9.78 7.56 -7.14
C ARG A 75 -9.89 6.37 -6.23
N PHE A 76 -11.11 5.98 -5.88
CA PHE A 76 -11.34 4.76 -5.13
C PHE A 76 -12.43 3.89 -5.76
N GLU A 77 -12.34 2.60 -5.48
CA GLU A 77 -13.38 1.63 -5.78
C GLU A 77 -13.62 0.70 -4.60
N LYS A 78 -14.78 0.02 -4.59
CA LYS A 78 -15.04 -1.05 -3.63
C LYS A 78 -14.49 -2.36 -4.20
N ALA A 79 -13.63 -3.01 -3.44
CA ALA A 79 -13.04 -4.30 -3.79
C ALA A 79 -13.29 -5.33 -2.69
N LYS A 80 -13.05 -6.61 -3.00
CA LYS A 80 -13.12 -7.72 -2.05
C LYS A 80 -11.85 -8.55 -2.12
N GLY A 81 -11.31 -8.94 -0.97
CA GLY A 81 -10.12 -9.79 -0.93
C GLY A 81 -9.49 -9.88 0.44
N ARG A 82 -8.40 -10.62 0.51
CA ARG A 82 -7.53 -10.69 1.68
C ARG A 82 -6.51 -9.56 1.63
N TYR A 83 -6.89 -8.40 2.17
CA TYR A 83 -6.10 -7.19 2.14
C TYR A 83 -5.22 -7.08 3.39
N TYR A 84 -4.18 -6.26 3.29
CA TYR A 84 -3.37 -5.77 4.39
C TYR A 84 -3.81 -4.33 4.70
N GLU A 85 -3.91 -4.00 5.98
CA GLU A 85 -4.20 -2.64 6.42
C GLU A 85 -2.91 -1.90 6.74
N PHE A 86 -2.78 -0.69 6.20
CA PHE A 86 -1.68 0.23 6.42
C PHE A 86 -2.19 1.42 7.22
N THR A 87 -1.78 1.52 8.48
CA THR A 87 -2.19 2.62 9.37
C THR A 87 -1.18 3.77 9.33
N LYS A 88 -1.60 4.99 9.70
CA LYS A 88 -0.67 6.14 9.82
C LYS A 88 0.53 5.84 10.71
N THR A 89 0.32 5.13 11.82
CA THR A 89 1.39 4.73 12.73
C THR A 89 2.36 3.75 12.09
N PHE A 90 1.86 2.77 11.32
CA PHE A 90 2.71 1.88 10.53
C PHE A 90 3.53 2.67 9.51
N ILE A 91 2.89 3.54 8.73
CA ILE A 91 3.55 4.32 7.69
C ILE A 91 4.62 5.24 8.27
N LYS A 92 4.32 5.96 9.37
CA LYS A 92 5.29 6.84 10.01
C LYS A 92 6.55 6.09 10.45
N LYS A 93 6.37 4.92 11.09
CA LYS A 93 7.50 4.09 11.54
C LYS A 93 8.46 3.77 10.39
N TYR A 94 7.93 3.26 9.28
CA TYR A 94 8.78 2.86 8.15
C TYR A 94 9.25 4.05 7.32
N PHE A 95 8.51 5.16 7.26
CA PHE A 95 8.92 6.36 6.55
C PHE A 95 10.13 7.01 7.22
N ASP A 96 10.09 7.18 8.54
CA ASP A 96 11.22 7.70 9.33
C ASP A 96 12.46 6.79 9.17
N ASP A 97 12.28 5.46 9.23
CA ASP A 97 13.36 4.47 9.00
C ASP A 97 14.01 4.56 7.60
N PHE A 98 13.31 5.13 6.59
CA PHE A 98 13.82 5.26 5.22
C PHE A 98 14.36 6.66 4.87
N ASP A 99 14.16 7.66 5.73
CA ASP A 99 14.66 9.03 5.53
C ASP A 99 15.98 9.28 6.28
N ASP A 100 16.36 8.42 7.23
CA ASP A 100 17.63 8.48 7.95
C ASP A 100 18.83 7.79 7.21
N ILE A 101 18.71 7.52 5.90
CA ILE A 101 19.73 6.85 5.06
C ILE A 101 20.16 7.73 3.89
#